data_AF-W7SR73-F1
#
_entry.id   AF-W7SR73-F1
#
_cell.length_a   1.000
_cell.length_b   1.000
_cell.length_c   1.000
_cell.angle_alpha   90.00
_cell.angle_beta   90.00
_cell.angle_gamma   90.00
#
_symmetry.space_group_name_H-M   'P 1'
#
loop_
_entity.id
_entity.type
_entity.pdbx_description
1 polymer ?
#
loop_
_entity_poly.entity_id
_entity_poly.type
_entity_poly.pdbx_seq_one_letter_code
_entity_poly.pdbx_strand_id
1 'polypeptide(L)'
;MCRPAGRLWARATIPAPDLTWFRDWKVLLGVAVALLVVVLGAAEDMLEKSTFLGFAYEVLRWAPLFVGIRLLDRDGPRRVIAHGIVAANAVFLLVDGLGSVHSIGSVWSWLQLALAAALVVVLAIRLWPFEQVPRRPALVSPTRRPLAWVTVGAASAELVLLVAAVPFDDGEISGTFTVGGVIGLVAGLLAVVPWAGMCVLAVLSRHLSAAQRLFVTAAVLAWAVPEVFFMLGSLLLGAAFRYVGDDVWGGHGIVAWFALLHAVITAALAGSTVVLLRRS
;
A
#
# COMPACT_ATOMS: atom_id res chain seq x y z
N MET A 1 -52.13 -10.55 17.29
CA MET A 1 -51.84 -10.53 15.84
C MET A 1 -51.29 -9.15 15.49
N CYS A 2 -49.98 -9.00 15.32
CA CYS A 2 -49.36 -7.73 14.93
C CYS A 2 -48.86 -7.86 13.49
N ARG A 3 -49.41 -7.04 12.57
CA ARG A 3 -48.90 -6.90 11.20
C ARG A 3 -47.52 -6.23 11.25
N PRO A 4 -46.50 -6.73 10.54
CA PRO A 4 -45.25 -5.99 10.40
C PRO A 4 -45.49 -4.79 9.48
N ALA A 5 -45.09 -3.61 9.97
CA ALA A 5 -45.15 -2.35 9.25
C ALA A 5 -44.43 -2.47 7.90
N GLY A 6 -45.11 -2.01 6.84
CA GLY A 6 -44.59 -1.97 5.48
C GLY A 6 -43.31 -1.15 5.40
N ARG A 7 -42.36 -1.64 4.59
CA ARG A 7 -41.10 -0.96 4.28
C ARG A 7 -41.41 0.35 3.53
N LEU A 8 -41.35 1.47 4.23
CA LEU A 8 -41.56 2.84 3.73
C LEU A 8 -40.46 3.37 2.79
N TRP A 9 -39.56 2.50 2.32
CA TRP A 9 -38.49 2.89 1.40
C TRP A 9 -38.72 2.17 0.09
N ALA A 10 -39.45 2.81 -0.81
CA ALA A 10 -39.39 2.47 -2.23
C ALA A 10 -37.91 2.50 -2.63
N ARG A 11 -37.36 1.33 -2.97
CA ARG A 11 -36.04 1.27 -3.61
C ARG A 11 -36.20 1.93 -4.97
N ALA A 12 -35.89 3.22 -5.05
CA ALA A 12 -35.57 3.84 -6.32
C ALA A 12 -34.39 3.04 -6.88
N THR A 13 -34.65 2.13 -7.81
CA THR A 13 -33.62 1.51 -8.61
C THR A 13 -33.12 2.57 -9.56
N ILE A 14 -32.21 3.42 -9.08
CA ILE A 14 -31.39 4.24 -9.95
C ILE A 14 -30.66 3.23 -10.85
N PRO A 15 -30.80 3.28 -12.18
CA PRO A 15 -30.04 2.40 -13.06
C PRO A 15 -28.56 2.62 -12.75
N ALA A 16 -27.91 1.57 -12.24
CA ALA A 16 -26.48 1.64 -12.01
C ALA A 16 -25.80 1.85 -13.37
N PRO A 17 -24.88 2.82 -13.49
CA PRO A 17 -24.14 3.02 -14.74
C PRO A 17 -23.47 1.70 -15.15
N ASP A 18 -23.31 1.49 -16.46
CA ASP A 18 -22.57 0.34 -16.96
C ASP A 18 -21.09 0.51 -16.62
N LEU A 19 -20.66 -0.16 -15.55
CA LEU A 19 -19.28 -0.15 -15.06
C LEU A 19 -18.49 -1.37 -15.55
N THR A 20 -18.98 -2.11 -16.54
CA THR A 20 -18.31 -3.32 -17.04
C THR A 20 -16.90 -3.05 -17.55
N TRP A 21 -16.65 -1.90 -18.17
CA TRP A 21 -15.32 -1.53 -18.64
C TRP A 21 -14.29 -1.40 -17.51
N PHE A 22 -14.68 -0.87 -16.34
CA PHE A 22 -13.81 -0.78 -15.16
C PHE A 22 -13.44 -2.13 -14.55
N ARG A 23 -14.10 -3.22 -14.99
CA ARG A 23 -13.72 -4.59 -14.62
C ARG A 23 -12.61 -5.16 -15.50
N ASP A 24 -12.21 -4.52 -16.60
CA ASP A 24 -11.05 -4.94 -17.40
C ASP A 24 -9.74 -4.57 -16.68
N TRP A 25 -8.81 -5.52 -16.57
CA TRP A 25 -7.50 -5.29 -15.90
C TRP A 25 -6.67 -4.23 -16.63
N LYS A 26 -6.91 -4.04 -17.93
CA LYS A 26 -6.23 -3.02 -18.74
C LYS A 26 -6.53 -1.61 -18.28
N VAL A 27 -7.73 -1.35 -17.76
CA VAL A 27 -8.07 -0.02 -17.20
C VAL A 27 -7.26 0.23 -15.94
N LEU A 28 -7.21 -0.76 -15.04
CA LEU A 28 -6.41 -0.65 -13.82
C LEU A 28 -4.91 -0.53 -14.12
N LEU A 29 -4.41 -1.28 -15.11
CA LEU A 29 -3.03 -1.15 -15.58
C LEU A 29 -2.77 0.24 -16.16
N GLY A 30 -3.67 0.76 -16.99
CA GLY A 30 -3.54 2.09 -17.59
C GLY A 30 -3.47 3.20 -16.53
N VAL A 31 -4.32 3.13 -15.51
CA VAL A 31 -4.28 4.06 -14.37
C VAL A 31 -2.96 3.93 -13.60
N ALA A 32 -2.50 2.70 -13.32
CA ALA A 32 -1.23 2.48 -12.63
C ALA A 32 -0.01 3.01 -13.43
N VAL A 33 0.00 2.84 -14.75
CA VAL A 33 1.06 3.38 -15.62
C VAL A 33 1.02 4.90 -15.66
N ALA A 34 -0.17 5.51 -15.80
CA ALA A 34 -0.32 6.95 -15.76
C ALA A 34 0.16 7.53 -14.41
N LEU A 35 -0.18 6.86 -13.31
CA LEU A 35 0.26 7.26 -11.98
C LEU A 35 1.78 7.16 -11.84
N LEU A 36 2.42 6.08 -12.31
CA LEU A 36 3.87 5.96 -12.34
C LEU A 36 4.52 7.15 -13.06
N VAL A 37 4.01 7.53 -14.23
CA VAL A 37 4.53 8.69 -14.98
C VAL A 37 4.41 9.97 -14.18
N VAL A 38 3.27 10.19 -13.53
CA VAL A 38 3.04 11.37 -12.70
C VAL A 38 3.92 11.38 -11.44
N VAL A 39 4.16 10.23 -10.81
CA VAL A 39 5.10 10.10 -9.69
C VAL A 39 6.52 10.43 -10.12
N LEU A 40 6.97 9.92 -11.28
CA LEU A 40 8.27 10.29 -11.83
C LEU A 40 8.36 11.80 -12.13
N GLY A 41 7.27 12.42 -12.58
CA GLY A 41 7.20 13.88 -12.77
C GLY A 41 7.20 14.66 -11.45
N ALA A 42 6.50 14.18 -10.42
CA ALA A 42 6.53 14.78 -9.08
C ALA A 42 7.91 14.67 -8.43
N ALA A 43 8.67 13.64 -8.80
CA ALA A 43 10.02 13.37 -8.33
C ALA A 43 11.13 13.94 -9.25
N GLU A 44 10.82 14.83 -10.20
CA GLU A 44 11.77 15.36 -11.20
C GLU A 44 13.09 15.85 -10.56
N ASP A 45 13.00 16.76 -9.58
CA ASP A 45 14.17 17.32 -8.88
C ASP A 45 15.02 16.26 -8.17
N MET A 46 14.39 15.19 -7.68
CA MET A 46 15.07 14.06 -7.06
C MET A 46 15.76 13.21 -8.14
N LEU A 47 15.07 12.94 -9.25
CA LEU A 47 15.56 12.11 -10.34
C LEU A 47 16.75 12.75 -11.06
N GLU A 48 16.77 14.07 -11.22
CA GLU A 48 17.92 14.81 -11.76
C GLU A 48 19.18 14.63 -10.91
N LYS A 49 19.01 14.51 -9.59
CA LYS A 49 20.10 14.31 -8.63
C LYS A 49 20.38 12.84 -8.33
N SER A 50 19.59 11.94 -8.90
CA SER A 50 19.67 10.50 -8.66
C SER A 50 20.65 9.79 -9.59
N THR A 51 21.25 8.72 -9.09
CA THR A 51 21.97 7.78 -9.96
C THR A 51 20.99 6.94 -10.78
N PHE A 52 21.45 6.36 -11.90
CA PHE A 52 20.65 5.39 -12.68
C PHE A 52 20.07 4.26 -11.80
N LEU A 53 20.79 3.85 -10.75
CA LEU A 53 20.33 2.85 -9.80
C LEU A 53 19.14 3.35 -8.96
N GLY A 54 19.12 4.63 -8.58
CA GLY A 54 17.99 5.26 -7.89
C GLY A 54 16.74 5.34 -8.78
N PHE A 55 16.90 5.70 -10.05
CA PHE A 55 15.81 5.67 -11.03
C PHE A 55 15.28 4.24 -11.26
N ALA A 56 16.19 3.27 -11.47
CA ALA A 56 15.80 1.87 -11.66
C ALA A 56 15.07 1.30 -10.43
N TYR A 57 15.51 1.70 -9.23
CA TYR A 57 14.85 1.40 -7.97
C TYR A 57 13.42 1.97 -7.93
N GLU A 58 13.28 3.25 -8.26
CA GLU A 58 12.00 3.96 -8.28
C GLU A 58 11.00 3.29 -9.23
N VAL A 59 11.45 2.80 -10.38
CA VAL A 59 10.60 2.02 -11.30
C VAL A 59 10.29 0.63 -10.75
N LEU A 60 11.27 -0.05 -10.14
CA LEU A 60 11.13 -1.42 -9.67
C LEU A 60 10.12 -1.55 -8.52
N ARG A 61 9.96 -0.51 -7.69
CA ARG A 61 8.97 -0.49 -6.59
C ARG A 61 7.52 -0.69 -7.06
N TRP A 62 7.24 -0.43 -8.34
CA TRP A 62 5.93 -0.65 -8.98
C TRP A 62 5.70 -2.09 -9.46
N ALA A 63 6.75 -2.91 -9.53
CA ALA A 63 6.64 -4.27 -10.02
C ALA A 63 5.62 -5.13 -9.24
N PRO A 64 5.54 -5.07 -7.88
CA PRO A 64 4.50 -5.78 -7.13
C PRO A 64 3.09 -5.37 -7.56
N LEU A 65 2.82 -4.07 -7.75
CA LEU A 65 1.51 -3.59 -8.21
C LEU A 65 1.19 -4.16 -9.60
N PHE A 66 2.10 -4.07 -10.56
CA PHE A 66 1.88 -4.59 -11.92
C PHE A 66 1.68 -6.10 -11.95
N VAL A 67 2.48 -6.85 -11.17
CA VAL A 67 2.30 -8.30 -11.00
C VAL A 67 0.93 -8.60 -10.37
N GLY A 68 0.57 -7.88 -9.31
CA GLY A 68 -0.72 -7.99 -8.64
C GLY A 68 -1.88 -7.77 -9.63
N ILE A 69 -1.86 -6.67 -10.39
CA ILE A 69 -2.87 -6.36 -11.41
C ILE A 69 -2.99 -7.51 -12.41
N ARG A 70 -1.86 -8.04 -12.89
CA ARG A 70 -1.87 -9.14 -13.87
C ARG A 70 -2.44 -10.44 -13.31
N LEU A 71 -2.35 -10.65 -12.01
CA LEU A 71 -2.83 -11.83 -11.30
C LEU A 71 -4.31 -11.76 -10.87
N LEU A 72 -4.94 -10.58 -10.94
CA LEU A 72 -6.37 -10.41 -10.63
C LEU A 72 -7.29 -11.24 -11.53
N ASP A 73 -6.85 -11.58 -12.74
CA ASP A 73 -7.62 -12.39 -13.70
C ASP A 73 -7.37 -13.89 -13.59
N ARG A 74 -6.53 -14.32 -12.64
CA ARG A 74 -6.30 -15.74 -12.40
C ARG A 74 -7.34 -16.29 -11.44
N ASP A 75 -7.57 -17.59 -11.50
CA ASP A 75 -8.47 -18.28 -10.57
C ASP A 75 -7.75 -18.77 -9.30
N GLY A 76 -8.55 -19.01 -8.27
CA GLY A 76 -8.10 -19.66 -7.03
C GLY A 76 -7.15 -18.81 -6.18
N PRO A 77 -6.14 -19.42 -5.52
CA PRO A 77 -5.25 -18.74 -4.57
C PRO A 77 -4.50 -17.54 -5.15
N ARG A 78 -4.19 -17.57 -6.45
CA ARG A 78 -3.45 -16.50 -7.16
C ARG A 78 -4.22 -15.18 -7.16
N ARG A 79 -5.54 -15.26 -7.38
CA ARG A 79 -6.44 -14.09 -7.31
C ARG A 79 -6.44 -13.43 -5.95
N VAL A 80 -6.40 -14.25 -4.91
CA VAL A 80 -6.46 -13.80 -3.52
C VAL A 80 -5.17 -13.11 -3.11
N ILE A 81 -4.02 -13.65 -3.52
CA ILE A 81 -2.71 -13.00 -3.38
C ILE A 81 -2.72 -11.66 -4.10
N ALA A 82 -3.22 -11.61 -5.34
CA ALA A 82 -3.34 -10.39 -6.13
C ALA A 82 -4.17 -9.31 -5.42
N HIS A 83 -5.31 -9.67 -4.83
CA HIS A 83 -6.11 -8.73 -4.05
C HIS A 83 -5.33 -8.13 -2.88
N GLY A 84 -4.54 -8.95 -2.16
CA GLY A 84 -3.71 -8.49 -1.05
C GLY A 84 -2.64 -7.50 -1.50
N ILE A 85 -1.89 -7.85 -2.55
CA ILE A 85 -0.81 -7.01 -3.11
C ILE A 85 -1.37 -5.68 -3.61
N VAL A 86 -2.42 -5.71 -4.44
CA VAL A 86 -2.97 -4.51 -5.09
C VAL A 86 -3.66 -3.60 -4.06
N ALA A 87 -4.39 -4.15 -3.08
CA ALA A 87 -5.02 -3.34 -2.04
C ALA A 87 -3.97 -2.62 -1.17
N ALA A 88 -2.88 -3.30 -0.80
CA ALA A 88 -1.83 -2.71 0.02
C ALA A 88 -1.09 -1.60 -0.75
N ASN A 89 -0.72 -1.84 -2.02
CA ASN A 89 -0.09 -0.84 -2.87
C ASN A 89 -1.03 0.36 -3.18
N ALA A 90 -2.34 0.12 -3.29
CA ALA A 90 -3.29 1.23 -3.52
C ALA A 90 -3.42 2.15 -2.29
N VAL A 91 -3.33 1.60 -1.08
CA VAL A 91 -3.29 2.41 0.16
C VAL A 91 -2.00 3.23 0.20
N PHE A 92 -0.86 2.61 -0.12
CA PHE A 92 0.43 3.31 -0.21
C PHE A 92 0.36 4.52 -1.13
N LEU A 93 -0.03 4.29 -2.38
CA LEU A 93 -0.02 5.33 -3.41
C LEU A 93 -0.97 6.48 -3.10
N LEU A 94 -2.07 6.20 -2.41
CA LEU A 94 -2.98 7.24 -1.94
C LEU A 94 -2.34 8.12 -0.87
N VAL A 95 -1.59 7.51 0.04
CA VAL A 95 -0.91 8.20 1.14
C VAL A 95 0.29 8.98 0.64
N ASP A 96 1.05 8.39 -0.27
CA ASP A 96 2.15 9.03 -0.97
C ASP A 96 1.68 10.29 -1.72
N GLY A 97 0.57 10.21 -2.45
CA GLY A 97 -0.06 11.39 -3.05
C GLY A 97 -0.50 12.45 -2.04
N LEU A 98 -1.03 12.06 -0.87
CA LEU A 98 -1.38 13.00 0.20
C LEU A 98 -0.14 13.65 0.82
N GLY A 99 0.92 12.88 1.05
CA GLY A 99 2.21 13.35 1.57
C GLY A 99 2.84 14.34 0.60
N SER A 100 2.87 14.02 -0.69
CA SER A 100 3.39 14.88 -1.75
C SER A 100 2.62 16.21 -1.87
N VAL A 101 1.29 16.19 -1.72
CA VAL A 101 0.48 17.43 -1.67
C VAL A 101 0.79 18.24 -0.42
N HIS A 102 1.04 17.59 0.72
CA HIS A 102 1.36 18.26 1.97
C HIS A 102 2.75 18.93 1.95
N SER A 103 3.76 18.23 1.42
CA SER A 103 5.16 18.66 1.44
C SER A 103 5.53 19.60 0.29
N ILE A 104 5.03 19.34 -0.93
CA ILE A 104 5.38 20.07 -2.15
C ILE A 104 4.20 20.90 -2.67
N GLY A 105 3.01 20.28 -2.77
CA GLY A 105 1.80 20.95 -3.22
C GLY A 105 1.78 21.37 -4.71
N SER A 106 2.62 20.76 -5.55
CA SER A 106 2.71 21.06 -6.98
C SER A 106 1.55 20.47 -7.80
N VAL A 107 1.41 20.87 -9.06
CA VAL A 107 0.43 20.28 -9.99
C VAL A 107 0.65 18.76 -10.13
N TRP A 108 1.90 18.31 -10.16
CA TRP A 108 2.23 16.88 -10.22
C TRP A 108 1.77 16.14 -8.96
N SER A 109 1.94 16.73 -7.78
CA SER A 109 1.46 16.16 -6.51
C SER A 109 -0.07 16.02 -6.49
N TRP A 110 -0.80 17.02 -7.02
CA TRP A 110 -2.26 16.92 -7.14
C TRP A 110 -2.71 15.86 -8.15
N LEU A 111 -2.02 15.74 -9.28
CA LEU A 111 -2.27 14.69 -10.26
C LEU A 111 -1.98 13.29 -9.69
N GLN A 112 -0.92 13.16 -8.89
CA GLN A 112 -0.56 11.91 -8.19
C GLN A 112 -1.68 11.48 -7.27
N LEU A 113 -2.16 12.39 -6.41
CA LEU A 113 -3.30 12.13 -5.53
C LEU A 113 -4.57 11.76 -6.31
N ALA A 114 -4.88 12.49 -7.39
CA ALA A 114 -6.06 12.22 -8.21
C ALA A 114 -6.00 10.83 -8.89
N LEU A 115 -4.85 10.44 -9.42
CA LEU A 115 -4.65 9.14 -10.06
C LEU A 115 -4.59 8.00 -9.05
N ALA A 116 -4.03 8.22 -7.85
CA ALA A 116 -4.06 7.25 -6.77
C ALA A 116 -5.51 7.01 -6.29
N ALA A 117 -6.30 8.08 -6.15
CA ALA A 117 -7.73 7.97 -5.87
C ALA A 117 -8.47 7.23 -7.00
N ALA A 118 -8.17 7.52 -8.27
CA ALA A 118 -8.73 6.80 -9.40
C ALA A 118 -8.37 5.31 -9.37
N LEU A 119 -7.13 4.96 -9.03
CA LEU A 119 -6.69 3.56 -8.87
C LEU A 119 -7.54 2.83 -7.82
N VAL A 120 -7.74 3.46 -6.65
CA VAL A 120 -8.58 2.92 -5.56
C VAL A 120 -10.03 2.77 -6.01
N VAL A 121 -10.58 3.75 -6.74
CA VAL A 121 -11.96 3.70 -7.27
C VAL A 121 -12.12 2.57 -8.28
N VAL A 122 -11.22 2.43 -9.26
CA VAL A 122 -11.26 1.35 -10.26
C VAL A 122 -11.13 0.00 -9.55
N LEU A 123 -10.24 -0.12 -8.57
CA LEU A 123 -10.11 -1.33 -7.75
C LEU A 123 -11.41 -1.64 -7.01
N ALA A 124 -12.03 -0.66 -6.35
CA ALA A 124 -13.29 -0.83 -5.63
C ALA A 124 -14.43 -1.27 -6.55
N ILE A 125 -14.55 -0.66 -7.74
CA ILE A 125 -15.55 -1.05 -8.76
C ILE A 125 -15.28 -2.47 -9.26
N ARG A 126 -14.03 -2.84 -9.52
CA ARG A 126 -13.65 -4.19 -9.97
C ARG A 126 -14.00 -5.25 -8.93
N LEU A 127 -13.81 -4.93 -7.65
CA LEU A 127 -14.08 -5.82 -6.53
C LEU A 127 -15.57 -5.82 -6.11
N TRP A 128 -16.43 -5.05 -6.81
CA TRP A 128 -17.88 -5.00 -6.60
C TRP A 128 -18.64 -6.03 -7.47
N PRO A 129 -19.75 -6.65 -6.97
CA PRO A 129 -20.34 -6.49 -5.65
C PRO A 129 -19.54 -7.32 -4.65
N PHE A 130 -19.31 -6.77 -3.46
CA PHE A 130 -18.76 -7.56 -2.37
C PHE A 130 -19.71 -8.71 -2.05
N GLU A 131 -19.54 -9.87 -2.68
CA GLU A 131 -20.42 -11.04 -2.50
C GLU A 131 -20.40 -11.55 -1.05
N GLN A 132 -19.45 -11.08 -0.23
CA GLN A 132 -19.25 -11.53 1.14
C GLN A 132 -18.81 -10.42 2.12
N VAL A 133 -19.29 -9.17 2.03
CA VAL A 133 -19.17 -8.27 3.21
C VAL A 133 -20.18 -8.75 4.25
N PRO A 134 -19.73 -9.37 5.36
CA PRO A 134 -20.66 -9.88 6.35
C PRO A 134 -21.34 -8.68 6.98
N ARG A 135 -22.68 -8.59 6.89
CA ARG A 135 -23.47 -7.53 7.55
C ARG A 135 -23.19 -7.42 9.05
N ARG A 136 -22.67 -8.50 9.66
CA ARG A 136 -22.12 -8.53 11.02
C ARG A 136 -20.84 -9.37 11.00
N PRO A 137 -19.65 -8.77 11.11
CA PRO A 137 -18.43 -9.55 11.27
C PRO A 137 -18.51 -10.27 12.62
N ALA A 138 -18.58 -11.60 12.58
CA ALA A 138 -18.43 -12.41 13.78
C ALA A 138 -16.94 -12.44 14.10
N LEU A 139 -16.50 -11.63 15.05
CA LEU A 139 -15.09 -11.52 15.44
C LEU A 139 -14.77 -12.43 16.63
N VAL A 140 -13.54 -12.93 16.67
CA VAL A 140 -12.99 -13.73 17.77
C VAL A 140 -11.89 -12.91 18.44
N SER A 141 -11.72 -13.08 19.76
CA SER A 141 -10.65 -12.39 20.51
C SER A 141 -9.26 -12.63 19.88
N PRO A 142 -8.39 -11.59 19.83
CA PRO A 142 -7.00 -11.72 19.38
C PRO A 142 -6.20 -12.79 20.13
N THR A 143 -6.54 -13.06 21.40
CA THR A 143 -5.85 -14.09 22.21
C THR A 143 -5.95 -15.50 21.63
N ARG A 144 -6.92 -15.76 20.74
CA ARG A 144 -7.11 -17.05 20.06
C ARG A 144 -6.58 -17.04 18.62
N ARG A 145 -5.92 -15.96 18.18
CA ARG A 145 -5.51 -15.73 16.79
C ARG A 145 -4.08 -15.17 16.72
N PRO A 146 -3.03 -16.02 16.67
CA PRO A 146 -1.63 -15.57 16.64
C PRO A 146 -1.30 -14.58 15.51
N LEU A 147 -1.89 -14.76 14.32
CA LEU A 147 -1.69 -13.85 13.19
C LEU A 147 -2.21 -12.43 13.42
N ALA A 148 -3.16 -12.24 14.35
CA ALA A 148 -3.66 -10.91 14.70
C ALA A 148 -2.55 -10.10 15.39
N TRP A 149 -1.74 -10.76 16.22
CA TRP A 149 -0.60 -10.12 16.89
C TRP A 149 0.50 -9.71 15.93
N VAL A 150 0.71 -10.45 14.83
CA VAL A 150 1.65 -10.03 13.78
C VAL A 150 1.18 -8.73 13.12
N THR A 151 -0.10 -8.66 12.77
CA THR A 151 -0.68 -7.48 12.11
C THR A 151 -0.71 -6.28 13.06
N VAL A 152 -1.17 -6.48 14.29
CA VAL A 152 -1.21 -5.44 15.33
C VAL A 152 0.20 -4.98 15.67
N GLY A 153 1.16 -5.90 15.84
CA GLY A 153 2.56 -5.56 16.13
C GLY A 153 3.20 -4.76 15.01
N ALA A 154 3.00 -5.14 13.75
CA ALA A 154 3.47 -4.38 12.59
C ALA A 154 2.84 -2.98 12.52
N ALA A 155 1.52 -2.87 12.67
CA ALA A 155 0.84 -1.57 12.70
C ALA A 155 1.29 -0.69 13.87
N SER A 156 1.48 -1.27 15.06
CA SER A 156 2.01 -0.55 16.22
C SER A 156 3.46 -0.09 15.99
N ALA A 157 4.28 -0.91 15.34
CA ALA A 157 5.64 -0.53 14.97
C ALA A 157 5.61 0.67 14.00
N GLU A 158 4.83 0.60 12.91
CA GLU A 158 4.66 1.73 11.97
C GLU A 158 4.19 3.01 12.69
N LEU A 159 3.17 2.92 13.55
CA LEU A 159 2.67 4.08 14.30
C LEU A 159 3.72 4.70 15.23
N VAL A 160 4.51 3.88 15.92
CA VAL A 160 5.60 4.37 16.78
C VAL A 160 6.69 5.01 15.92
N LEU A 161 7.04 4.38 14.81
CA LEU A 161 8.08 4.84 13.90
C LEU A 161 7.71 6.14 13.17
N LEU A 162 6.42 6.37 12.90
CA LEU A 162 5.93 7.63 12.32
C LEU A 162 6.25 8.84 13.19
N VAL A 163 6.28 8.69 14.52
CA VAL A 163 6.56 9.78 15.47
C VAL A 163 7.95 9.68 16.09
N ALA A 164 8.73 8.66 15.72
CA ALA A 164 10.10 8.52 16.18
C ALA A 164 10.98 9.62 15.56
N ALA A 165 11.80 10.26 16.39
CA ALA A 165 12.74 11.27 15.94
C ALA A 165 13.91 10.61 15.21
N VAL A 166 14.03 10.90 13.92
CA VAL A 166 15.13 10.47 13.05
C VAL A 166 16.16 11.60 12.97
N PRO A 167 17.43 11.35 13.33
CA PRO A 167 18.49 12.35 13.19
C PRO A 167 18.87 12.53 11.72
N PHE A 168 19.20 13.76 11.36
CA PHE A 168 19.49 14.15 9.99
C PHE A 168 20.62 15.16 9.97
N ASP A 169 21.59 14.98 9.06
CA ASP A 169 22.68 15.93 8.79
C ASP A 169 23.01 15.93 7.30
N ASP A 170 22.76 17.05 6.59
CA ASP A 170 22.98 17.17 5.14
C ASP A 170 24.25 17.96 4.81
N GLY A 171 25.09 18.23 5.82
CA GLY A 171 26.33 18.99 5.70
C GLY A 171 26.15 20.50 5.86
N GLU A 172 24.93 21.02 5.75
CA GLU A 172 24.60 22.43 6.00
C GLU A 172 23.66 22.61 7.21
N ILE A 173 22.77 21.64 7.43
CA ILE A 173 21.77 21.63 8.48
C ILE A 173 21.77 20.27 9.18
N SER A 174 21.94 20.29 10.50
CA SER A 174 21.79 19.12 11.36
C SER A 174 20.61 19.28 12.31
N GLY A 175 19.83 18.22 12.49
CA GLY A 175 18.64 18.25 13.33
C GLY A 175 17.97 16.88 13.49
N THR A 176 16.69 16.92 13.87
CA THR A 176 15.83 15.74 13.90
C THR A 176 14.50 16.05 13.22
N PHE A 177 13.91 15.04 12.60
CA PHE A 177 12.56 15.11 12.05
C PHE A 177 11.78 13.85 12.44
N THR A 178 10.47 13.85 12.25
CA THR A 178 9.64 12.65 12.34
C THR A 178 9.05 12.36 10.98
N VAL A 179 8.95 11.09 10.58
CA VAL A 179 8.37 10.73 9.28
C VAL A 179 6.96 11.32 9.15
N GLY A 180 6.15 11.20 10.19
CA GLY A 180 4.81 11.79 10.26
C GLY A 180 4.79 13.33 10.24
N GLY A 181 5.86 13.99 10.66
CA GLY A 181 6.02 15.44 10.51
C GLY A 181 6.30 15.87 9.07
N VAL A 182 6.98 15.02 8.28
CA VAL A 182 7.31 15.32 6.89
C VAL A 182 6.18 14.95 5.93
N ILE A 183 5.59 13.76 6.09
CA ILE A 183 4.47 13.31 5.24
C ILE A 183 3.12 13.86 5.72
N GLY A 184 3.05 14.42 6.92
CA GLY A 184 1.83 14.84 7.60
C GLY A 184 1.17 13.70 8.38
N LEU A 185 0.78 13.98 9.63
CA LEU A 185 0.23 12.97 10.55
C LEU A 185 -1.01 12.26 9.99
N VAL A 186 -1.86 12.99 9.25
CA VAL A 186 -3.05 12.41 8.62
C VAL A 186 -2.67 11.40 7.55
N ALA A 187 -1.70 11.72 6.70
CA ALA A 187 -1.21 10.80 5.67
C ALA A 187 -0.60 9.55 6.32
N GLY A 188 0.25 9.72 7.35
CA GLY A 188 0.81 8.60 8.10
C GLY A 188 -0.25 7.70 8.75
N LEU A 189 -1.28 8.27 9.38
CA LEU A 189 -2.38 7.49 9.95
C LEU A 189 -3.20 6.76 8.87
N LEU A 190 -3.42 7.40 7.71
CA LEU A 190 -4.08 6.77 6.56
C LEU A 190 -3.18 5.72 5.87
N ALA A 191 -1.87 5.77 6.08
CA ALA A 191 -0.95 4.70 5.69
C ALA A 191 -1.16 3.47 6.53
N VAL A 192 -1.39 3.58 7.84
CA VAL A 192 -1.42 2.40 8.73
C VAL A 192 -2.82 1.84 8.93
N VAL A 193 -3.80 2.71 9.22
CA VAL A 193 -5.13 2.29 9.68
C VAL A 193 -5.89 1.44 8.66
N PRO A 194 -5.96 1.79 7.36
CA PRO A 194 -6.73 1.04 6.38
C PRO A 194 -6.20 -0.38 6.14
N TRP A 195 -4.88 -0.56 5.92
CA TRP A 195 -4.33 -1.91 5.68
C TRP A 195 -4.38 -2.76 6.95
N ALA A 196 -4.03 -2.18 8.11
CA ALA A 196 -4.05 -2.88 9.37
C ALA A 196 -5.48 -3.27 9.73
N GLY A 197 -6.44 -2.35 9.53
CA GLY A 197 -7.87 -2.60 9.71
C GLY A 197 -8.37 -3.74 8.82
N MET A 198 -8.06 -3.72 7.52
CA MET A 198 -8.42 -4.80 6.60
C MET A 198 -7.82 -6.14 7.05
N CYS A 199 -6.55 -6.16 7.44
CA CYS A 199 -5.85 -7.38 7.85
C CYS A 199 -6.38 -7.91 9.19
N VAL A 200 -6.55 -7.05 10.19
CA VAL A 200 -7.10 -7.42 11.51
C VAL A 200 -8.53 -7.93 11.37
N LEU A 201 -9.39 -7.26 10.59
CA LEU A 201 -10.75 -7.73 10.35
C LEU A 201 -10.77 -9.10 9.65
N ALA A 202 -9.88 -9.32 8.68
CA ALA A 202 -9.76 -10.60 8.01
C ALA A 202 -9.28 -11.71 8.95
N VAL A 203 -8.29 -11.46 9.82
CA VAL A 203 -7.74 -12.46 10.75
C VAL A 203 -8.68 -12.75 11.93
N LEU A 204 -9.35 -11.73 12.46
CA LEU A 204 -10.27 -11.88 13.60
C LEU A 204 -11.62 -12.47 13.22
N SER A 205 -11.90 -12.64 11.92
CA SER A 205 -13.03 -13.43 11.42
C SER A 205 -13.18 -14.78 12.14
N ARG A 206 -14.41 -15.10 12.58
CA ARG A 206 -14.76 -16.39 13.19
C ARG A 206 -14.43 -17.56 12.28
N HIS A 207 -14.63 -17.37 10.98
CA HIS A 207 -14.34 -18.37 9.94
C HIS A 207 -13.17 -17.88 9.12
N LEU A 208 -11.94 -18.08 9.65
CA LEU A 208 -10.72 -17.71 8.95
C LEU A 208 -10.42 -18.74 7.85
N SER A 209 -10.77 -18.42 6.61
CA SER A 209 -10.49 -19.26 5.45
C SER A 209 -9.01 -19.24 5.05
N ALA A 210 -8.57 -20.24 4.29
CA ALA A 210 -7.21 -20.25 3.72
C ALA A 210 -6.98 -19.04 2.80
N ALA A 211 -8.02 -18.61 2.08
CA ALA A 211 -7.98 -17.41 1.24
C ALA A 211 -7.74 -16.14 2.07
N GLN A 212 -8.47 -15.95 3.17
CA GLN A 212 -8.25 -14.79 4.03
C GLN A 212 -6.84 -14.74 4.61
N ARG A 213 -6.27 -15.90 4.99
CA ARG A 213 -4.86 -15.97 5.43
C ARG A 213 -3.89 -15.55 4.32
N LEU A 214 -4.08 -16.07 3.10
CA LEU A 214 -3.24 -15.73 1.95
C LEU A 214 -3.33 -14.24 1.60
N PHE A 215 -4.53 -13.65 1.64
CA PHE A 215 -4.73 -12.22 1.44
C PHE A 215 -3.93 -11.40 2.45
N VAL A 216 -4.07 -11.70 3.75
CA VAL A 216 -3.37 -10.99 4.82
C VAL A 216 -1.86 -11.13 4.71
N THR A 217 -1.37 -12.34 4.48
CA THR A 217 0.07 -12.59 4.31
C THR A 217 0.61 -11.81 3.11
N ALA A 218 -0.09 -11.80 1.98
CA ALA A 218 0.33 -11.06 0.80
C ALA A 218 0.33 -9.54 1.05
N ALA A 219 -0.68 -9.00 1.75
CA ALA A 219 -0.75 -7.59 2.09
C ALA A 219 0.39 -7.18 3.05
N VAL A 220 0.62 -7.95 4.12
CA VAL A 220 1.70 -7.69 5.09
C VAL A 220 3.08 -7.73 4.42
N LEU A 221 3.33 -8.74 3.59
CA LEU A 221 4.62 -8.88 2.89
C LEU A 221 4.85 -7.80 1.85
N ALA A 222 3.79 -7.35 1.16
CA ALA A 222 3.88 -6.32 0.14
C ALA A 222 4.00 -4.90 0.70
N TRP A 223 3.69 -4.69 1.99
CA TRP A 223 3.58 -3.35 2.59
C TRP A 223 4.38 -3.22 3.88
N ALA A 224 3.88 -3.85 4.95
CA ALA A 224 4.40 -3.62 6.29
C ALA A 224 5.86 -4.07 6.47
N VAL A 225 6.26 -5.17 5.81
CA VAL A 225 7.63 -5.67 5.91
C VAL A 225 8.63 -4.68 5.30
N PRO A 226 8.47 -4.22 4.04
CA PRO A 226 9.28 -3.13 3.50
C PRO A 226 9.25 -1.87 4.37
N GLU A 227 8.05 -1.38 4.71
CA GLU A 227 7.86 -0.09 5.40
C GLU A 227 8.56 -0.05 6.77
N VAL A 228 8.30 -1.05 7.61
CA VAL A 228 8.92 -1.16 8.94
C VAL A 228 10.43 -1.32 8.83
N PHE A 229 10.91 -2.07 7.83
CA PHE A 229 12.35 -2.23 7.63
C PHE A 229 13.02 -0.90 7.30
N PHE A 230 12.44 -0.09 6.40
CA PHE A 230 13.01 1.21 6.04
C PHE A 230 12.96 2.23 7.16
N MET A 231 11.82 2.33 7.85
CA MET A 231 11.69 3.19 9.02
C MET A 231 12.69 2.82 10.13
N LEU A 232 12.89 1.53 10.40
CA LEU A 232 13.91 1.07 11.36
C LEU A 232 15.33 1.36 10.88
N GLY A 233 15.61 1.16 9.58
CA GLY A 233 16.89 1.54 8.98
C GLY A 233 17.24 3.02 9.21
N SER A 234 16.24 3.89 9.05
CA SER A 234 16.32 5.35 9.28
C SER A 234 16.79 5.68 10.69
N LEU A 235 16.27 4.96 11.68
CA LEU A 235 16.65 5.15 13.09
C LEU A 235 18.02 4.55 13.41
N LEU A 236 18.30 3.35 12.92
CA LEU A 236 19.49 2.57 13.32
C LEU A 236 20.77 3.08 12.68
N LEU A 237 20.70 3.62 11.45
CA LEU A 237 21.86 4.14 10.73
C LEU A 237 22.04 5.65 10.90
N GLY A 238 21.06 6.32 11.50
CA GLY A 238 21.10 7.75 11.81
C GLY A 238 21.29 8.62 10.56
N ALA A 239 22.05 9.71 10.69
CA ALA A 239 22.20 10.70 9.61
C ALA A 239 22.78 10.16 8.29
N ALA A 240 23.40 8.97 8.30
CA ALA A 240 23.89 8.30 7.10
C ALA A 240 22.78 7.79 6.17
N PHE A 241 21.56 7.63 6.69
CA PHE A 241 20.41 7.13 5.95
C PHE A 241 19.11 7.72 6.49
N ARG A 242 18.32 8.32 5.60
CA ARG A 242 17.01 8.87 5.94
C ARG A 242 15.97 8.25 5.03
N TYR A 243 14.93 7.69 5.63
CA TYR A 243 13.72 7.27 4.97
C TYR A 243 12.56 8.17 5.34
N VAL A 244 11.79 8.60 4.34
CA VAL A 244 10.58 9.41 4.49
C VAL A 244 9.48 8.86 3.61
N GLY A 245 8.78 7.81 4.08
CA GLY A 245 7.61 7.24 3.42
C GLY A 245 7.91 6.52 2.10
N ASP A 246 8.44 7.21 1.11
CA ASP A 246 8.84 6.65 -0.18
C ASP A 246 10.21 7.19 -0.68
N ASP A 247 10.71 8.24 -0.03
CA ASP A 247 11.99 8.89 -0.32
C ASP A 247 13.13 8.36 0.56
N VAL A 248 14.31 8.17 -0.05
CA VAL A 248 15.54 7.74 0.63
C VAL A 248 16.70 8.70 0.32
N TRP A 249 17.30 9.26 1.38
CA TRP A 249 18.38 10.25 1.28
C TRP A 249 19.63 9.72 2.01
N GLY A 250 20.83 9.92 1.44
CA GLY A 250 22.07 9.49 2.09
C GLY A 250 23.34 9.95 1.38
N GLY A 251 24.45 9.97 2.13
CA GLY A 251 25.78 10.30 1.61
C GLY A 251 26.23 9.32 0.50
N HIS A 252 26.94 9.86 -0.49
CA HIS A 252 27.35 9.18 -1.72
C HIS A 252 27.87 7.74 -1.48
N GLY A 253 27.09 6.74 -1.94
CA GLY A 253 27.46 5.31 -1.95
C GLY A 253 26.66 4.40 -1.01
N ILE A 254 26.16 4.90 0.12
CA ILE A 254 25.37 4.08 1.07
C ILE A 254 23.96 3.81 0.53
N VAL A 255 23.41 4.68 -0.32
CA VAL A 255 22.06 4.51 -0.89
C VAL A 255 21.96 3.33 -1.89
N ALA A 256 23.09 2.93 -2.50
CA ALA A 256 23.11 1.92 -3.56
C ALA A 256 22.82 0.49 -3.06
N TRP A 257 23.33 0.10 -1.88
CA TRP A 257 23.05 -1.22 -1.32
C TRP A 257 21.59 -1.36 -0.87
N PHE A 258 20.92 -0.24 -0.58
CA PHE A 258 19.51 -0.20 -0.23
C PHE A 258 18.58 -0.34 -1.42
N ALA A 259 18.88 0.31 -2.55
CA ALA A 259 18.22 0.06 -3.82
C ALA A 259 18.34 -1.44 -4.19
N LEU A 260 19.50 -2.05 -3.94
CA LEU A 260 19.72 -3.49 -4.10
C LEU A 260 18.91 -4.34 -3.11
N LEU A 261 18.80 -3.94 -1.83
CA LEU A 261 18.00 -4.67 -0.85
C LEU A 261 16.51 -4.62 -1.17
N HIS A 262 15.97 -3.45 -1.53
CA HIS A 262 14.59 -3.32 -1.96
C HIS A 262 14.37 -4.05 -3.29
N ALA A 263 15.33 -4.01 -4.22
CA ALA A 263 15.28 -4.83 -5.43
C ALA A 263 15.28 -6.34 -5.11
N VAL A 264 16.02 -6.78 -4.09
CA VAL A 264 16.04 -8.17 -3.62
C VAL A 264 14.73 -8.53 -2.95
N ILE A 265 14.16 -7.67 -2.10
CA ILE A 265 12.85 -7.90 -1.46
C ILE A 265 11.75 -7.92 -2.52
N THR A 266 11.73 -6.96 -3.43
CA THR A 266 10.79 -6.89 -4.56
C THR A 266 10.97 -8.06 -5.52
N ALA A 267 12.19 -8.45 -5.85
CA ALA A 267 12.47 -9.62 -6.67
C ALA A 267 12.18 -10.93 -5.92
N ALA A 268 12.30 -10.97 -4.60
CA ALA A 268 11.91 -12.11 -3.78
C ALA A 268 10.39 -12.22 -3.65
N LEU A 269 9.67 -11.10 -3.54
CA LEU A 269 8.20 -11.06 -3.54
C LEU A 269 7.65 -11.41 -4.93
N ALA A 270 8.19 -10.79 -5.99
CA ALA A 270 7.84 -11.11 -7.37
C ALA A 270 8.27 -12.54 -7.73
N GLY A 271 9.46 -12.97 -7.32
CA GLY A 271 10.04 -14.28 -7.57
C GLY A 271 9.33 -15.41 -6.82
N SER A 272 8.99 -15.21 -5.55
CA SER A 272 8.17 -16.17 -4.78
C SER A 272 6.77 -16.28 -5.37
N THR A 273 6.20 -15.16 -5.82
CA THR A 273 4.96 -15.15 -6.58
C THR A 273 5.12 -15.92 -7.89
N VAL A 274 6.18 -15.70 -8.67
CA VAL A 274 6.47 -16.42 -9.94
C VAL A 274 6.75 -17.91 -9.72
N VAL A 275 7.45 -18.31 -8.67
CA VAL A 275 7.68 -19.72 -8.32
C VAL A 275 6.36 -20.39 -7.95
N LEU A 276 5.49 -19.70 -7.20
CA LEU A 276 4.11 -20.15 -6.95
C LEU A 276 3.28 -20.23 -8.24
N LEU A 277 3.55 -19.36 -9.23
CA LEU A 277 2.90 -19.40 -10.55
C LEU A 277 3.43 -20.50 -11.49
N ARG A 278 4.67 -20.99 -11.29
CA ARG A 278 5.30 -22.01 -12.16
C ARG A 278 5.13 -23.45 -11.69
N ARG A 279 4.80 -23.69 -10.42
CA ARG A 279 4.56 -25.03 -9.86
C ARG A 279 3.12 -25.53 -10.07
N SER A 280 2.39 -24.92 -10.99
CA SER A 280 1.00 -25.23 -11.37
C SER A 280 0.82 -24.93 -12.85
#